data_AF-A0A396HFQ8-F1
#
_entry.id   AF-A0A396HFQ8-F1
#
_cell.length_a   1.000
_cell.length_b   1.000
_cell.length_c   1.000
_cell.angle_alpha   90.00
_cell.angle_beta   90.00
_cell.angle_gamma   90.00
#
_symmetry.space_group_name_H-M   'P 1'
#
loop_
_entity.id
_entity.type
_entity.pdbx_description
1 polymer ?
#
loop_
_entity_poly.entity_id
_entity_poly.type
_entity_poly.pdbx_seq_one_letter_code
_entity_poly.pdbx_strand_id
1 'polypeptide(L)'
;MSFGSEKEITEYYKNYVERVGFGVKKISSKKGDEGKMYFTLACSRARKYVSRPKNMLEPNPITQTQCKARLNACISLDGTTKIKSVFFLA
;
A
#
# COMPACT_ATOMS: atom_id res chain seq x y z
N MET A 1 -7.33 10.38 11.82
CA MET A 1 -8.20 10.58 10.63
C MET A 1 -9.03 9.31 10.44
N SER A 2 -10.32 9.48 10.18
CA SER A 2 -11.31 8.40 10.05
C SER A 2 -12.15 8.59 8.78
N PHE A 3 -12.57 7.49 8.19
CA PHE A 3 -13.32 7.40 6.95
C PHE A 3 -14.51 6.46 7.15
N GLY A 4 -15.57 6.66 6.39
CA GLY A 4 -16.77 5.82 6.44
C GLY A 4 -16.55 4.44 5.80
N SER A 5 -15.56 4.29 4.93
CA SER A 5 -15.28 3.02 4.25
C SER A 5 -13.82 2.86 3.83
N GLU A 6 -13.44 1.62 3.48
CA GLU A 6 -12.15 1.31 2.85
C GLU A 6 -11.97 2.06 1.50
N LYS A 7 -13.07 2.30 0.78
CA LYS A 7 -13.02 2.97 -0.52
C LYS A 7 -12.59 4.43 -0.38
N GLU A 8 -13.19 5.15 0.58
CA GLU A 8 -12.90 6.57 0.82
C GLU A 8 -11.44 6.82 1.20
N ILE A 9 -10.90 6.05 2.14
CA ILE A 9 -9.49 6.15 2.53
C ILE A 9 -8.53 5.77 1.40
N THR A 10 -8.93 4.80 0.56
CA THR A 10 -8.14 4.41 -0.62
C THR A 10 -8.08 5.54 -1.64
N GLU A 11 -9.21 6.18 -1.91
CA GLU A 11 -9.31 7.32 -2.82
C GLU A 11 -8.58 8.54 -2.29
N TYR A 12 -8.71 8.82 -0.99
CA TYR A 12 -7.93 9.86 -0.29
C TYR A 12 -6.43 9.64 -0.46
N TYR A 13 -5.94 8.43 -0.19
CA TYR A 13 -4.51 8.14 -0.33
C TYR A 13 -4.08 8.13 -1.79
N LYS A 14 -4.93 7.68 -2.72
CA LYS A 14 -4.67 7.72 -4.15
C LYS A 14 -4.43 9.15 -4.64
N ASN A 15 -5.30 10.09 -4.28
CA ASN A 15 -5.16 11.51 -4.61
C ASN A 15 -3.86 12.10 -4.04
N TYR A 16 -3.48 11.69 -2.83
CA TYR A 16 -2.20 12.09 -2.24
C TYR A 16 -1.01 11.58 -3.06
N VAL A 17 -0.95 10.28 -3.36
CA VAL A 17 0.20 9.69 -4.06
C VAL A 17 0.29 10.13 -5.52
N GLU A 18 -0.83 10.44 -6.17
CA GLU A 18 -0.85 11.03 -7.52
C GLU A 18 -0.15 12.39 -7.54
N ARG A 19 -0.38 13.23 -6.52
CA ARG A 19 0.33 14.51 -6.37
C ARG A 19 1.82 14.34 -6.07
N VAL A 20 2.20 13.27 -5.37
CA VAL A 20 3.60 12.97 -5.10
C VAL A 20 4.29 12.27 -6.29
N GLY A 21 3.53 11.70 -7.22
CA GLY A 21 4.04 11.10 -8.45
C GLY A 21 4.33 9.60 -8.37
N PHE A 22 3.61 8.84 -7.53
CA PHE A 22 3.74 7.38 -7.51
C PHE A 22 2.39 6.65 -7.43
N GLY A 23 2.35 5.44 -7.97
CA GLY A 23 1.17 4.57 -7.90
C GLY A 23 1.07 3.86 -6.56
N VAL A 24 -0.16 3.57 -6.13
CA VAL A 24 -0.45 2.80 -4.91
C VAL A 24 -1.19 1.51 -5.23
N LYS A 25 -0.97 0.46 -4.43
CA LYS A 25 -1.74 -0.79 -4.45
C LYS A 25 -1.99 -1.31 -3.04
N LYS A 26 -3.09 -2.05 -2.86
CA LYS A 26 -3.34 -2.83 -1.65
C LYS A 26 -2.40 -4.05 -1.65
N ILE A 27 -1.54 -4.17 -0.64
CA ILE A 27 -0.56 -5.27 -0.54
C ILE A 27 -0.89 -6.30 0.52
N SER A 28 -1.66 -5.95 1.53
CA SER A 28 -2.03 -6.90 2.58
C SER A 28 -3.40 -6.57 3.13
N SER A 29 -4.08 -7.64 3.56
CA SER A 29 -5.26 -7.57 4.39
C SER A 29 -5.11 -8.64 5.46
N LYS A 30 -5.24 -8.26 6.73
CA LYS A 30 -5.19 -9.18 7.87
C LYS A 30 -6.45 -9.00 8.69
N LYS A 31 -7.14 -10.10 8.99
CA LYS A 31 -8.12 -10.09 10.08
C LYS A 31 -7.34 -10.01 11.39
N GLY A 32 -7.73 -9.07 12.23
CA GLY A 32 -7.25 -8.96 13.60
C GLY A 32 -8.24 -9.58 14.57
N ASP A 33 -7.91 -9.47 15.84
CA ASP A 33 -8.78 -9.86 16.93
C ASP A 33 -10.01 -8.94 17.01
N GLU A 34 -11.07 -9.44 17.62
CA GLU A 34 -12.33 -8.70 17.82
C GLU A 34 -13.00 -8.27 16.50
N GLY A 35 -12.77 -9.00 15.41
CA GLY A 35 -13.38 -8.74 14.10
C GLY A 35 -12.91 -7.47 13.39
N LYS A 36 -11.84 -6.84 13.88
CA LYS A 36 -11.16 -5.74 13.18
C LYS A 36 -10.43 -6.28 11.94
N MET A 37 -10.35 -5.48 10.88
CA MET A 37 -9.62 -5.85 9.66
C MET A 37 -8.58 -4.79 9.31
N TYR A 38 -7.33 -5.19 9.25
CA TYR A 38 -6.21 -4.33 8.89
C TYR A 38 -5.90 -4.46 7.42
N PHE A 39 -5.59 -3.35 6.76
CA PHE A 39 -5.04 -3.39 5.41
C PHE A 39 -3.94 -2.36 5.23
N THR A 40 -3.08 -2.62 4.24
CA THR A 40 -1.98 -1.74 3.88
C THR A 40 -2.09 -1.35 2.41
N LEU A 41 -2.12 -0.04 2.16
CA LEU A 41 -1.91 0.55 0.85
C LEU A 41 -0.44 0.94 0.76
N ALA A 42 0.27 0.54 -0.29
CA ALA A 42 1.69 0.91 -0.45
C ALA A 42 2.03 1.25 -1.88
N CYS A 43 3.19 1.87 -2.06
CA CYS A 43 3.75 2.15 -3.36
C CYS A 43 3.74 0.88 -4.24
N SER A 44 3.39 1.05 -5.51
CA SER A 44 3.38 -0.02 -6.51
C SER A 44 4.75 -0.73 -6.60
N ARG A 45 5.83 0.01 -6.31
CA ARG A 45 7.23 -0.42 -6.30
C ARG A 45 7.72 -0.93 -4.93
N ALA A 46 6.85 -1.12 -3.94
CA ALA A 46 7.24 -1.43 -2.55
C ALA A 46 7.88 -2.82 -2.34
N ARG A 47 7.71 -3.76 -3.26
CA ARG A 47 8.31 -5.09 -3.14
C ARG A 47 9.81 -5.02 -3.45
N LYS A 48 10.55 -6.02 -2.96
CA LYS A 48 11.95 -6.22 -3.33
C LYS A 48 11.98 -6.87 -4.72
N TYR A 49 12.72 -6.26 -5.63
CA TYR A 49 12.99 -6.87 -6.93
C TYR A 49 13.67 -8.22 -6.75
N VAL A 50 13.09 -9.26 -7.34
CA VAL A 50 13.66 -10.60 -7.43
C VAL A 50 13.73 -10.95 -8.91
N SER A 51 14.92 -10.86 -9.50
CA SER A 51 15.15 -11.30 -10.88
C SER A 51 15.84 -12.65 -10.94
N ARG A 52 15.36 -13.47 -11.87
CA ARG A 52 16.13 -14.58 -12.45
C ARG A 52 16.19 -14.32 -13.95
N PRO A 53 17.12 -13.46 -14.43
CA PRO A 53 17.23 -13.21 -15.86
C PRO A 53 17.59 -14.52 -16.56
N LYS A 54 16.87 -14.86 -17.64
CA LYS A 54 17.20 -16.05 -18.46
C LYS A 54 18.49 -15.83 -19.26
N ASN A 55 18.77 -14.57 -19.60
CA ASN A 55 19.97 -14.13 -20.32
C ASN A 55 20.60 -12.96 -19.56
N MET A 56 21.91 -13.03 -19.27
CA MET A 56 22.60 -11.98 -18.51
C MET A 56 22.79 -10.69 -19.32
N LEU A 57 22.78 -10.78 -20.65
CA LEU A 57 22.92 -9.63 -21.55
C LEU A 57 21.61 -8.83 -21.70
N GLU A 58 20.47 -9.40 -21.28
CA GLU A 58 19.15 -8.76 -21.32
C GLU A 58 18.49 -8.81 -19.94
N PRO A 59 18.87 -7.92 -19.03
CA PRO A 59 18.28 -7.87 -17.69
C PRO A 59 16.80 -7.48 -17.76
N ASN A 60 15.98 -8.11 -16.93
CA ASN A 60 14.57 -7.74 -16.80
C ASN A 60 14.44 -6.31 -16.25
N PRO A 61 13.49 -5.49 -16.73
CA PRO A 61 13.26 -4.16 -16.19
C PRO A 61 13.04 -4.16 -14.67
N ILE A 62 13.76 -3.30 -13.95
CA ILE A 62 13.62 -3.16 -12.49
C ILE A 62 12.35 -2.35 -12.21
N THR A 63 11.26 -3.05 -11.93
CA THR A 63 9.95 -2.44 -11.62
C THR A 63 9.71 -2.24 -10.12
N GLN A 64 10.60 -2.76 -9.27
CA GLN A 64 10.42 -2.84 -7.82
C GLN A 64 11.64 -2.23 -7.12
N THR A 65 11.44 -1.16 -6.36
CA THR A 65 12.52 -0.36 -5.74
C THR A 65 12.60 -0.53 -4.23
N GLN A 66 11.81 -1.44 -3.66
CA GLN A 66 11.67 -1.58 -2.21
C GLN A 66 11.19 -0.28 -1.53
N CYS A 67 10.38 0.50 -2.26
CA CYS A 67 9.78 1.73 -1.77
C CYS A 67 9.07 1.50 -0.42
N LYS A 68 9.37 2.34 0.58
CA LYS A 68 8.82 2.19 1.93
C LYS A 68 7.54 2.98 2.14
N ALA A 69 7.12 3.77 1.15
CA ALA A 69 5.91 4.56 1.21
C ALA A 69 4.68 3.66 1.32
N ARG A 70 3.94 3.81 2.42
CA ARG A 70 2.75 3.01 2.73
C ARG A 70 1.84 3.68 3.75
N LEU A 71 0.56 3.36 3.68
CA LEU A 71 -0.48 3.69 4.64
C LEU A 71 -1.05 2.40 5.22
N ASN A 72 -1.05 2.31 6.54
CA ASN A 72 -1.70 1.23 7.28
C ASN A 72 -3.02 1.73 7.86
N ALA A 73 -4.08 0.96 7.67
CA ALA A 73 -5.41 1.29 8.15
C ALA A 73 -6.07 0.09 8.84
N CYS A 74 -7.07 0.40 9.66
CA CYS A 74 -7.90 -0.56 10.38
C CYS A 74 -9.37 -0.26 10.09
N ILE A 75 -10.11 -1.28 9.69
CA ILE A 75 -11.56 -1.29 9.57
C ILE A 75 -12.10 -1.87 10.87
N SER A 76 -12.97 -1.12 11.52
CA SER A 76 -13.69 -1.50 12.72
C SER A 76 -14.93 -2.33 12.36
N LEU A 77 -15.54 -2.97 13.37
CA LEU A 77 -16.78 -3.76 13.19
C LEU A 77 -17.96 -2.93 12.66
N ASP A 78 -18.00 -1.64 12.97
CA ASP A 78 -18.99 -0.68 12.50
C ASP A 78 -18.76 -0.22 11.04
N GLY A 79 -17.75 -0.77 10.35
CA GLY A 79 -17.37 -0.39 8.99
C GLY A 79 -16.49 0.85 8.91
N THR A 80 -16.31 1.59 10.01
CA THR A 80 -15.47 2.78 10.02
C THR A 80 -14.00 2.42 9.85
N THR A 81 -13.30 3.18 9.03
CA THR A 81 -11.89 2.93 8.74
C THR A 81 -11.01 4.04 9.32
N LYS A 82 -9.97 3.65 10.06
CA LYS A 82 -9.04 4.58 10.72
C LYS A 82 -7.62 4.38 10.20
N ILE A 83 -6.92 5.49 9.93
CA ILE A 83 -5.47 5.44 9.62
C ILE A 83 -4.72 5.09 10.91
N LYS A 84 -3.88 4.06 10.84
CA LYS A 84 -2.99 3.64 11.94
C LYS A 84 -1.60 4.26 11.82
N SER A 85 -1.02 4.25 10.63
CA SER A 85 0.29 4.87 10.37
C SER A 85 0.49 5.17 8.89
N VAL A 86 1.27 6.21 8.60
CA VAL A 86 1.66 6.59 7.24
C VAL A 86 3.18 6.73 7.20
N PHE A 87 3.79 6.16 6.16
CA PHE A 87 5.21 6.24 5.87
C PHE A 87 5.36 6.90 4.50
N PHE A 88 6.25 7.89 4.40
CA PHE A 88 6.44 8.72 3.20
C PHE A 88 7.75 8.48 2.46
N LEU A 89 8.64 7.62 2.98
CA LEU A 89 9.93 7.34 2.35
C LEU A 89 9.74 6.58 1.04
N ALA A 90 9.73 7.34 -0.06
CA ALA A 90 9.62 6.83 -1.42
C ALA A 90 10.96 6.33 -1.94
#